data_AF-A0A2E8BVL0-F1
#
_entry.id   AF-A0A2E8BVL0-F1
#
_cell.length_a   1.000
_cell.length_b   1.000
_cell.length_c   1.000
_cell.angle_alpha   90.00
_cell.angle_beta   90.00
_cell.angle_gamma   90.00
#
_symmetry.space_group_name_H-M   'P 1'
#
loop_
_entity.id
_entity.type
_entity.pdbx_description
1 polymer ?
#
loop_
_entity_poly.entity_id
_entity_poly.type
_entity_poly.pdbx_seq_one_letter_code
_entity_poly.pdbx_strand_id
1 'polypeptide(L)'
;MSESHTILAKVSHWGFIILYAYGIFKQVDDISQLEDSGLLAFEVAFASIFLVIVIVRYYYMRKFETFLGAHEPVPMVHRYLAKSIHTSMYLCLILLPLSGLLIAFLFSQGITEGPMQDFALTVHEFSADLSYLLIAIHVGAALWSRIKGEGVWTSMVPIWKEEGASRNETIARLSRMEIDLFNKLGKIFFSSKE
;
A
#
# COMPACT_ATOMS: atom_id res chain seq x y z
N MET A 1 -17.16 -0.53 21.88
CA MET A 1 -17.27 -0.65 20.41
C MET A 1 -15.86 -0.54 19.86
N SER A 2 -15.41 -1.47 19.01
CA SER A 2 -14.09 -1.33 18.38
C SER A 2 -14.08 -0.13 17.44
N GLU A 3 -13.00 0.64 17.47
CA GLU A 3 -12.86 1.82 16.61
C GLU A 3 -12.81 1.40 15.13
N SER A 4 -13.43 2.20 14.26
CA SER A 4 -13.55 1.89 12.83
C SER A 4 -13.19 3.10 11.99
N HIS A 5 -12.66 2.84 10.79
CA HIS A 5 -12.42 3.91 9.83
C HIS A 5 -13.74 4.57 9.42
N THR A 6 -13.66 5.86 9.12
CA THR A 6 -14.78 6.63 8.58
C THR A 6 -15.23 6.07 7.24
N ILE A 7 -16.46 6.39 6.82
CA ILE A 7 -16.97 6.03 5.48
C ILE A 7 -16.04 6.58 4.39
N LEU A 8 -15.56 7.82 4.54
CA LEU A 8 -14.63 8.44 3.60
C LEU A 8 -13.30 7.68 3.50
N ALA A 9 -12.75 7.21 4.62
CA ALA A 9 -11.55 6.38 4.61
C ALA A 9 -11.78 5.06 3.86
N LYS A 10 -12.92 4.40 4.08
CA LYS A 10 -13.25 3.15 3.39
C LYS A 10 -13.46 3.36 1.89
N VAL A 11 -14.25 4.38 1.51
CA VAL A 11 -14.50 4.73 0.09
C VAL A 11 -13.18 5.08 -0.60
N SER A 12 -12.34 5.92 0.01
CA SER A 12 -11.03 6.25 -0.58
C SER A 12 -10.08 5.06 -0.64
N HIS A 13 -10.11 4.13 0.33
CA HIS A 13 -9.29 2.92 0.28
C HIS A 13 -9.72 1.98 -0.86
N TRP A 14 -11.01 1.62 -0.92
CA TRP A 14 -11.52 0.68 -1.91
C TRP A 14 -11.60 1.29 -3.32
N GLY A 15 -11.96 2.56 -3.44
CA GLY A 15 -11.90 3.29 -4.71
C GLY A 15 -10.47 3.37 -5.26
N PHE A 16 -9.47 3.53 -4.39
CA PHE A 16 -8.07 3.53 -4.80
C PHE A 16 -7.63 2.15 -5.35
N ILE A 17 -8.15 1.05 -4.82
CA ILE A 17 -7.86 -0.30 -5.36
C ILE A 17 -8.35 -0.41 -6.81
N ILE A 18 -9.56 0.07 -7.10
CA ILE A 18 -10.13 0.06 -8.46
C ILE A 18 -9.29 0.93 -9.39
N LEU A 19 -8.95 2.15 -8.95
CA LEU A 19 -8.11 3.07 -9.72
C LEU A 19 -6.73 2.48 -10.01
N TYR A 20 -6.11 1.86 -9.01
CA TYR A 20 -4.80 1.23 -9.15
C TYR A 20 -4.84 0.02 -10.09
N ALA A 21 -5.82 -0.86 -9.95
CA ALA A 21 -6.01 -1.99 -10.85
C ALA A 21 -6.27 -1.53 -12.31
N TYR A 22 -7.02 -0.45 -12.49
CA TYR A 22 -7.19 0.15 -13.81
C TYR A 22 -5.86 0.66 -14.39
N GLY A 23 -5.02 1.31 -13.58
CA GLY A 23 -3.68 1.73 -13.98
C GLY A 23 -2.82 0.57 -14.46
N ILE A 24 -2.78 -0.54 -13.72
CA ILE A 24 -2.07 -1.76 -14.15
C ILE A 24 -2.61 -2.30 -15.47
N PHE A 25 -3.93 -2.36 -15.62
CA PHE A 25 -4.55 -2.91 -16.82
C PHE A 25 -4.35 -2.03 -18.07
N LYS A 26 -4.13 -0.72 -17.87
CA LYS A 26 -3.98 0.28 -18.94
C LYS A 26 -2.55 0.76 -19.14
N GLN A 27 -1.59 0.28 -18.35
CA GLN A 27 -0.20 0.67 -18.46
C GLN A 27 0.34 0.40 -19.88
N VAL A 28 1.26 1.25 -20.32
CA VAL A 28 1.98 1.03 -21.57
C VAL A 28 3.03 -0.06 -21.38
N ASP A 29 3.13 -0.98 -22.35
CA ASP A 29 4.13 -2.05 -22.31
C ASP A 29 5.50 -1.57 -22.82
N ASP A 30 5.51 -0.63 -23.77
CA ASP A 30 6.72 -0.10 -24.38
C ASP A 30 6.61 1.43 -24.54
N ILE A 31 7.71 2.12 -24.31
CA ILE A 31 7.77 3.58 -24.38
C ILE A 31 7.45 4.14 -25.78
N SER A 32 7.72 3.38 -26.85
CA SER A 32 7.38 3.78 -28.22
C SER A 32 5.88 4.00 -28.43
N GLN A 33 5.02 3.40 -27.59
CA GLN A 33 3.57 3.65 -27.64
C GLN A 33 3.24 5.13 -27.35
N LEU A 34 4.11 5.87 -26.66
CA LEU A 34 3.95 7.30 -26.39
C LEU A 34 4.10 8.19 -27.63
N GLU A 35 4.50 7.64 -28.79
CA GLU A 35 4.40 8.35 -30.08
C GLU A 35 2.95 8.71 -30.43
N ASP A 36 1.98 7.92 -29.94
CA ASP A 36 0.57 8.31 -30.02
C ASP A 36 0.29 9.45 -29.02
N SER A 37 0.15 10.66 -29.56
CA SER A 37 -0.13 11.87 -28.77
C SER A 37 -1.39 11.78 -27.91
N GLY A 38 -2.39 10.99 -28.30
CA GLY A 38 -3.59 10.75 -27.52
C GLY A 38 -3.31 9.87 -26.31
N LEU A 39 -2.52 8.81 -26.50
CA LEU A 39 -2.06 7.94 -25.41
C LEU A 39 -1.15 8.69 -24.44
N LEU A 40 -0.18 9.47 -24.94
CA LEU A 40 0.68 10.31 -24.09
C LEU A 40 -0.14 11.30 -23.26
N ALA A 41 -1.10 12.00 -23.87
CA ALA A 41 -1.98 12.92 -23.16
C ALA A 41 -2.83 12.21 -22.09
N PHE A 42 -3.32 11.01 -22.41
CA PHE A 42 -4.07 10.17 -21.48
C PHE A 42 -3.21 9.75 -20.27
N GLU A 43 -2.00 9.23 -20.50
CA GLU A 43 -1.07 8.81 -19.45
C GLU A 43 -0.69 9.98 -18.53
N VAL A 44 -0.39 11.15 -19.09
CA VAL A 44 -0.10 12.37 -18.31
C VAL A 44 -1.29 12.78 -17.45
N ALA A 45 -2.50 12.79 -18.02
CA ALA A 45 -3.71 13.14 -17.29
C ALA A 45 -4.00 12.12 -16.17
N PHE A 46 -3.91 10.83 -16.50
CA PHE A 46 -4.13 9.74 -15.55
C PHE A 46 -3.12 9.78 -14.40
N ALA A 47 -1.82 9.86 -14.70
CA ALA A 47 -0.75 9.94 -13.71
C ALA A 47 -0.90 11.17 -12.81
N SER A 48 -1.26 12.33 -13.37
CA SER A 48 -1.50 13.55 -12.60
C SER A 48 -2.67 13.40 -11.63
N ILE A 49 -3.81 12.87 -12.09
CA ILE A 49 -5.00 12.62 -11.25
C ILE A 49 -4.67 11.58 -10.17
N PHE A 50 -4.01 10.49 -10.55
CA PHE A 50 -3.59 9.43 -9.64
C PHE A 50 -2.68 9.98 -8.53
N LEU A 51 -1.70 10.81 -8.89
CA LEU A 51 -0.78 11.47 -7.95
C LEU A 51 -1.53 12.34 -6.93
N VAL A 52 -2.47 13.16 -7.40
CA VAL A 52 -3.29 14.00 -6.51
C VAL A 52 -4.11 13.13 -5.55
N ILE A 53 -4.77 12.08 -6.06
CA ILE A 53 -5.59 11.18 -5.25
C ILE A 53 -4.75 10.46 -4.20
N VAL A 54 -3.57 9.91 -4.55
CA VAL A 54 -2.72 9.19 -3.59
C VAL A 54 -2.17 10.13 -2.51
N ILE A 55 -1.80 11.37 -2.86
CA ILE A 55 -1.33 12.37 -1.89
C ILE A 55 -2.45 12.76 -0.92
N VAL A 56 -3.63 13.10 -1.42
CA VAL A 56 -4.79 13.43 -0.57
C VAL A 56 -5.13 12.27 0.35
N ARG A 57 -5.15 11.05 -0.20
CA ARG A 57 -5.37 9.82 0.56
C ARG A 57 -4.32 9.62 1.64
N TYR A 58 -3.03 9.82 1.34
CA TYR A 58 -1.95 9.72 2.32
C TYR A 58 -2.17 10.68 3.50
N TYR A 59 -2.42 11.97 3.23
CA TYR A 59 -2.65 12.97 4.28
C TYR A 59 -3.92 12.72 5.11
N TYR A 60 -4.94 12.12 4.50
CA TYR A 60 -6.14 11.72 5.22
C TYR A 60 -5.89 10.48 6.10
N MET A 61 -5.30 9.44 5.53
CA MET A 61 -5.14 8.14 6.17
C MET A 61 -4.08 8.13 7.28
N ARG A 62 -3.05 8.98 7.20
CA ARG A 62 -2.02 9.11 8.25
C ARG A 62 -2.55 9.60 9.61
N LYS A 63 -3.82 10.01 9.67
CA LYS A 63 -4.51 10.43 10.90
C LYS A 63 -5.02 9.25 11.73
N PHE A 64 -5.11 8.05 11.13
CA PHE A 64 -5.57 6.85 11.80
C PHE A 64 -4.40 6.01 12.31
N GLU A 65 -4.61 5.30 13.41
CA GLU A 65 -3.67 4.30 13.91
C GLU A 65 -3.58 3.09 12.96
N THR A 66 -2.36 2.57 12.73
CA THR A 66 -2.12 1.44 11.82
C THR A 66 -2.94 0.18 12.16
N PHE A 67 -3.19 -0.05 13.45
CA PHE A 67 -3.96 -1.18 13.97
C PHE A 67 -5.32 -0.74 14.53
N LEU A 68 -5.94 0.29 13.94
CA LEU A 68 -7.28 0.73 14.34
C LEU A 68 -8.27 -0.44 14.31
N GLY A 69 -9.01 -0.61 15.40
CA GLY A 69 -9.98 -1.69 15.57
C GLY A 69 -9.42 -2.98 16.16
N ALA A 70 -8.11 -3.07 16.42
CA ALA A 70 -7.52 -4.22 17.10
C ALA A 70 -8.12 -4.40 18.51
N HIS A 71 -8.57 -5.62 18.83
CA HIS A 71 -9.12 -5.97 20.15
C HIS A 71 -8.04 -6.31 21.18
N GLU A 72 -6.85 -6.73 20.72
CA GLU A 72 -5.73 -7.16 21.54
C GLU A 72 -4.55 -6.20 21.38
N PRO A 73 -3.70 -6.04 22.42
CA PRO A 73 -2.51 -5.20 22.33
C PRO A 73 -1.54 -5.75 21.29
N VAL A 74 -1.16 -4.90 20.34
CA VAL A 74 -0.22 -5.26 19.26
C VAL A 74 1.21 -4.96 19.69
N PRO A 75 2.15 -5.94 19.61
CA PRO A 75 3.56 -5.71 19.91
C PRO A 75 4.15 -4.54 19.12
N MET A 76 5.04 -3.76 19.75
CA MET A 76 5.60 -2.55 19.12
C MET A 76 6.32 -2.81 17.81
N VAL A 77 7.08 -3.91 17.71
CA VAL A 77 7.77 -4.29 16.47
C VAL A 77 6.78 -4.55 15.34
N HIS A 78 5.67 -5.24 15.63
CA HIS A 78 4.63 -5.51 14.65
C HIS A 78 3.99 -4.19 14.17
N ARG A 79 3.72 -3.27 15.10
CA ARG A 79 3.24 -1.91 14.78
C ARG A 79 4.20 -1.15 13.86
N TYR A 80 5.49 -1.18 14.18
CA TYR A 80 6.51 -0.52 13.37
C TYR A 80 6.61 -1.13 11.96
N LEU A 81 6.62 -2.47 11.87
CA LEU A 81 6.68 -3.19 10.60
C LEU A 81 5.48 -2.86 9.71
N ALA A 82 4.26 -2.93 10.24
CA ALA A 82 3.05 -2.59 9.48
C ALA A 82 3.06 -1.12 9.02
N LYS A 83 3.49 -0.20 9.89
CA LYS A 83 3.62 1.22 9.52
C LYS A 83 4.68 1.43 8.45
N SER A 84 5.80 0.70 8.52
CA SER A 84 6.84 0.73 7.49
C SER A 84 6.30 0.22 6.16
N ILE A 85 5.58 -0.90 6.13
CA ILE A 85 4.94 -1.42 4.92
C ILE A 85 3.98 -0.37 4.33
N HIS A 86 3.07 0.21 5.11
CA HIS A 86 2.16 1.24 4.60
C HIS A 86 2.91 2.46 4.09
N THR A 87 3.96 2.90 4.78
CA THR A 87 4.76 4.07 4.37
C THR A 87 5.48 3.78 3.05
N SER A 88 6.11 2.61 2.91
CA SER A 88 6.77 2.18 1.68
C SER A 88 5.77 2.04 0.53
N MET A 89 4.55 1.53 0.79
CA MET A 89 3.50 1.48 -0.22
C MET A 89 3.15 2.87 -0.73
N TYR A 90 2.93 3.84 0.15
CA TYR A 90 2.66 5.22 -0.27
C TYR A 90 3.83 5.82 -1.04
N LEU A 91 5.07 5.55 -0.61
CA LEU A 91 6.26 6.00 -1.33
C LEU A 91 6.27 5.47 -2.76
N CYS A 92 6.12 4.15 -2.95
CA CYS A 92 6.04 3.54 -4.28
C CYS A 92 4.89 4.15 -5.10
N LEU A 93 3.67 4.16 -4.55
CA LEU A 93 2.48 4.66 -5.24
C LEU A 93 2.53 6.16 -5.59
N ILE A 94 3.37 6.94 -4.92
CA ILE A 94 3.67 8.34 -5.30
C ILE A 94 4.78 8.39 -6.35
N LEU A 95 5.82 7.55 -6.21
CA LEU A 95 6.92 7.49 -7.18
C LEU A 95 6.45 7.01 -8.56
N LEU A 96 5.53 6.03 -8.66
CA LEU A 96 4.98 5.56 -9.93
C LEU A 96 4.50 6.72 -10.84
N PRO A 97 3.51 7.53 -10.45
CA PRO A 97 3.04 8.61 -11.31
C PRO A 97 4.08 9.73 -11.46
N LEU A 98 4.95 9.98 -10.48
CA LEU A 98 6.00 10.99 -10.61
C LEU A 98 7.04 10.60 -11.67
N SER A 99 7.52 9.36 -11.66
CA SER A 99 8.43 8.86 -12.68
C SER A 99 7.72 8.70 -14.02
N GLY A 100 6.44 8.32 -14.06
CA GLY A 100 5.64 8.28 -15.28
C GLY A 100 5.50 9.67 -15.94
N LEU A 101 5.24 10.71 -15.13
CA LEU A 101 5.22 12.10 -15.61
C LEU A 101 6.61 12.56 -16.07
N LEU A 102 7.68 12.14 -15.41
CA LEU A 102 9.05 12.42 -15.84
C LEU A 102 9.38 11.75 -17.18
N ILE A 103 9.01 10.48 -17.36
CA ILE A 103 9.12 9.72 -18.61
C ILE A 103 8.41 10.47 -19.73
N ALA A 104 7.14 10.84 -19.51
CA ALA A 104 6.33 11.58 -20.49
C ALA A 104 6.93 12.95 -20.82
N PHE A 105 7.43 13.67 -19.80
CA PHE A 105 8.08 14.96 -19.99
C PHE A 105 9.34 14.82 -20.84
N LEU A 106 10.26 13.91 -20.50
CA LEU A 106 11.48 13.68 -21.26
C LEU A 106 11.18 13.26 -22.70
N PHE A 107 10.23 12.34 -22.88
CA PHE A 107 9.77 11.90 -24.20
C PHE A 107 9.26 13.07 -25.04
N SER A 108 8.49 13.98 -24.45
CA SER A 108 7.99 15.19 -25.13
C SER A 108 9.10 16.16 -25.58
N GLN A 109 10.29 16.09 -24.97
CA GLN A 109 11.46 16.86 -25.37
C GLN A 109 12.32 16.13 -26.42
N GLY A 110 11.86 14.99 -26.93
CA GLY A 110 12.61 14.13 -27.85
C GLY A 110 13.68 13.28 -27.17
N ILE A 111 13.70 13.21 -25.83
CA ILE A 111 14.59 12.33 -25.07
C ILE A 111 13.87 10.99 -24.87
N THR A 112 14.04 10.10 -25.84
CA THR A 112 13.39 8.78 -25.84
C THR A 112 14.31 7.68 -25.30
N GLU A 113 15.61 7.93 -25.19
CA GLU A 113 16.63 6.98 -24.76
C GLU A 113 17.79 7.69 -24.03
N GLY A 114 18.62 6.89 -23.36
CA GLY A 114 19.83 7.35 -22.68
C GLY A 114 19.65 7.58 -21.18
N PRO A 115 20.71 8.04 -20.47
CA PRO A 115 20.81 7.91 -19.01
C PRO A 115 19.67 8.54 -18.20
N MET A 116 19.10 9.65 -18.69
CA MET A 116 17.97 10.31 -18.02
C MET A 116 16.67 9.51 -18.18
N GLN A 117 16.43 8.98 -19.38
CA GLN A 117 15.24 8.17 -19.65
C GLN A 117 15.32 6.82 -18.94
N ASP A 118 16.50 6.17 -19.01
CA ASP A 118 16.77 4.89 -18.35
C ASP A 118 16.58 5.01 -16.84
N PHE A 119 17.03 6.11 -16.23
CA PHE A 119 16.80 6.38 -14.81
C PHE A 119 15.32 6.52 -14.47
N ALA A 120 14.57 7.29 -15.26
CA ALA A 120 13.14 7.49 -15.02
C ALA A 120 12.35 6.18 -15.17
N LEU A 121 12.64 5.39 -16.20
CA LEU A 121 12.10 4.04 -16.42
C LEU A 121 12.45 3.11 -15.26
N THR A 122 13.73 3.04 -14.86
CA THR A 122 14.18 2.18 -13.75
C THR A 122 13.45 2.52 -12.45
N VAL A 123 13.30 3.80 -12.12
CA VAL A 123 12.55 4.22 -10.92
C VAL A 123 11.08 3.83 -11.02
N HIS A 124 10.48 3.98 -12.20
CA HIS A 124 9.09 3.60 -12.46
C HIS A 124 8.85 2.11 -12.27
N GLU A 125 9.63 1.28 -12.98
CA GLU A 125 9.55 -0.18 -12.93
C GLU A 125 9.83 -0.71 -11.53
N PHE A 126 10.91 -0.25 -10.89
CA PHE A 126 11.23 -0.65 -9.52
C PHE A 126 10.10 -0.29 -8.54
N SER A 127 9.52 0.89 -8.69
CA SER A 127 8.41 1.31 -7.82
C SER A 127 7.16 0.46 -8.08
N ALA A 128 6.88 0.11 -9.33
CA ALA A 128 5.77 -0.79 -9.69
C ALA A 128 5.97 -2.18 -9.08
N ASP A 129 7.11 -2.82 -9.30
CA ASP A 129 7.43 -4.15 -8.75
C ASP A 129 7.36 -4.18 -7.22
N LEU A 130 7.99 -3.20 -6.57
CA LEU A 130 7.97 -3.10 -5.13
C LEU A 130 6.54 -2.86 -4.60
N SER A 131 5.73 -2.08 -5.31
CA SER A 131 4.33 -1.88 -4.93
C SER A 131 3.51 -3.17 -5.03
N TYR A 132 3.72 -4.00 -6.06
CA TYR A 132 3.06 -5.31 -6.18
C TYR A 132 3.39 -6.20 -5.00
N LEU A 133 4.69 -6.30 -4.65
CA LEU A 133 5.13 -7.10 -3.50
C LEU A 133 4.52 -6.58 -2.19
N LEU A 134 4.59 -5.28 -1.94
CA LEU A 134 4.09 -4.69 -0.70
C LEU A 134 2.55 -4.79 -0.58
N ILE A 135 1.82 -4.63 -1.68
CA ILE A 135 0.37 -4.83 -1.73
C ILE A 135 0.03 -6.29 -1.45
N ALA A 136 0.75 -7.24 -2.04
CA ALA A 136 0.54 -8.67 -1.77
C ALA A 136 0.75 -9.00 -0.29
N ILE A 137 1.83 -8.50 0.32
CA ILE A 137 2.08 -8.63 1.77
C ILE A 137 0.95 -7.97 2.58
N HIS A 138 0.53 -6.76 2.21
CA HIS A 138 -0.54 -6.04 2.89
C HIS A 138 -1.88 -6.79 2.86
N VAL A 139 -2.28 -7.30 1.69
CA VAL A 139 -3.51 -8.09 1.51
C VAL A 139 -3.40 -9.41 2.28
N GLY A 140 -2.26 -10.11 2.19
CA GLY A 140 -2.02 -11.33 2.95
C GLY A 140 -2.14 -11.12 4.46
N ALA A 141 -1.54 -10.05 4.98
CA ALA A 141 -1.65 -9.68 6.39
C ALA A 141 -3.10 -9.30 6.79
N ALA A 142 -3.84 -8.60 5.92
CA ALA A 142 -5.24 -8.27 6.16
C ALA A 142 -6.13 -9.51 6.20
N LEU A 143 -5.92 -10.47 5.29
CA LEU A 143 -6.62 -11.75 5.30
C LEU A 143 -6.25 -12.58 6.54
N TRP A 144 -4.99 -12.59 6.95
CA TRP A 144 -4.57 -13.24 8.20
C TRP A 144 -5.23 -12.61 9.43
N SER A 145 -5.27 -11.28 9.48
CA SER A 145 -5.97 -10.53 10.52
C SER A 145 -7.44 -10.92 10.61
N ARG A 146 -8.11 -11.01 9.45
CA ARG A 146 -9.50 -11.50 9.35
C ARG A 146 -9.67 -12.92 9.88
N ILE A 147 -8.74 -13.83 9.55
CA ILE A 147 -8.78 -15.23 10.02
C ILE A 147 -8.63 -15.30 11.55
N LYS A 148 -7.81 -14.41 12.14
CA LYS A 148 -7.67 -14.28 13.59
C LYS A 148 -8.92 -13.71 14.25
N GLY A 149 -9.66 -12.83 13.58
CA GLY A 149 -10.82 -12.17 14.16
C GLY A 149 -10.45 -11.02 15.10
N GLU A 150 -9.29 -10.39 14.87
CA GLU A 150 -8.70 -9.41 15.79
C GLU A 150 -9.26 -7.99 15.59
N GLY A 151 -10.13 -7.76 14.61
CA GLY A 151 -10.90 -6.53 14.43
C GLY A 151 -10.30 -5.50 13.46
N VAL A 152 -9.03 -5.63 13.09
CA VAL A 152 -8.34 -4.71 12.16
C VAL A 152 -8.97 -4.80 10.76
N TRP A 153 -9.32 -6.01 10.29
CA TRP A 153 -10.02 -6.18 9.02
C TRP A 153 -11.39 -5.48 9.04
N THR A 154 -12.17 -5.71 10.09
CA THR A 154 -13.50 -5.11 10.29
C THR A 154 -13.45 -3.58 10.33
N SER A 155 -12.33 -3.00 10.75
CA SER A 155 -12.15 -1.56 10.78
C SER A 155 -12.11 -0.94 9.37
N MET A 156 -11.72 -1.69 8.33
CA MET A 156 -11.57 -1.22 6.94
C MET A 156 -12.63 -1.77 5.96
N VAL A 157 -13.18 -2.95 6.22
CA VAL A 157 -14.08 -3.62 5.27
C VAL A 157 -15.57 -3.30 5.57
N PRO A 158 -16.37 -2.89 4.57
CA PRO A 158 -17.73 -2.43 4.81
C PRO A 158 -18.75 -3.56 5.00
N ILE A 159 -18.59 -4.71 4.33
CA ILE A 159 -19.63 -5.76 4.24
C ILE A 159 -19.18 -7.07 4.90
N TRP A 160 -17.98 -7.56 4.58
CA TRP A 160 -17.53 -8.88 5.03
C TRP A 160 -16.77 -8.82 6.37
N LYS A 161 -17.44 -8.34 7.42
CA LYS A 161 -16.84 -8.12 8.76
C LYS A 161 -16.59 -9.42 9.53
N GLU A 162 -15.75 -9.33 10.55
CA GLU A 162 -15.49 -10.42 11.51
C GLU A 162 -16.60 -10.48 12.57
N GLU A 163 -16.93 -11.68 13.03
CA GLU A 163 -17.93 -11.91 14.10
C GLU A 163 -17.29 -11.99 15.50
N GLY A 164 -15.96 -11.87 15.58
CA GLY A 164 -15.16 -11.99 16.80
C GLY A 164 -13.92 -12.85 16.60
N ALA A 165 -13.18 -13.09 17.68
CA ALA A 165 -11.97 -13.90 17.64
C ALA A 165 -12.24 -15.33 17.15
N SER A 166 -11.27 -15.88 16.42
CA SER A 166 -11.36 -17.25 15.89
C SER A 166 -11.51 -18.28 17.00
N ARG A 167 -12.49 -19.17 16.88
CA ARG A 167 -12.72 -20.29 17.81
C ARG A 167 -11.81 -21.50 17.54
N ASN A 168 -11.00 -21.44 16.48
CA ASN A 168 -10.11 -22.53 16.10
C ASN A 168 -8.83 -22.52 16.96
N GLU A 169 -8.56 -23.63 17.67
CA GLU A 169 -7.40 -23.75 18.54
C GLU A 169 -6.05 -23.60 17.83
N THR A 170 -5.96 -24.08 16.57
CA THR A 170 -4.75 -23.94 15.74
C THR A 170 -4.48 -22.47 15.41
N ILE A 171 -5.52 -21.72 15.02
CA ILE A 171 -5.40 -20.28 14.75
C ILE A 171 -4.99 -19.53 16.02
N ALA A 172 -5.62 -19.84 17.16
CA ALA A 172 -5.26 -19.24 18.44
C ALA A 172 -3.81 -19.54 18.84
N ARG A 173 -3.32 -20.77 18.60
CA ARG A 173 -1.92 -21.15 18.84
C ARG A 173 -0.96 -20.38 17.93
N LEU A 174 -1.24 -20.30 16.64
CA LEU A 174 -0.42 -19.56 15.67
C LEU A 174 -0.36 -18.07 16.01
N SER A 175 -1.49 -17.46 16.36
CA SER A 175 -1.55 -16.07 16.80
C SER A 175 -0.72 -15.81 18.06
N ARG A 176 -0.72 -16.74 19.03
CA ARG A 176 0.14 -16.63 20.22
C ARG A 176 1.62 -16.73 19.88
N MET A 177 1.98 -17.64 18.96
CA MET A 177 3.37 -17.78 18.48
C MET A 177 3.86 -16.52 17.76
N GLU A 178 3.00 -15.92 16.92
CA GLU A 178 3.26 -14.64 16.24
C GLU A 178 3.55 -13.52 17.26
N ILE A 179 2.68 -13.37 18.26
CA ILE A 179 2.84 -12.36 19.32
C ILE A 179 4.13 -12.59 20.12
N ASP A 180 4.42 -13.83 20.52
CA ASP A 180 5.65 -14.17 21.26
C ASP A 180 6.90 -13.88 20.43
N LEU A 181 6.89 -14.20 19.12
CA LEU A 181 7.97 -13.86 18.20
C LEU A 181 8.20 -12.34 18.16
N PHE A 182 7.16 -11.54 17.94
CA PHE A 182 7.31 -10.08 17.88
C PHE A 182 7.74 -9.47 19.22
N ASN A 183 7.30 -10.03 20.35
CA ASN A 183 7.75 -9.60 21.67
C ASN A 183 9.23 -9.94 21.92
N LYS A 184 9.69 -11.12 21.51
CA LYS A 184 11.10 -11.52 21.57
C LYS A 184 11.97 -10.61 20.72
N LEU A 185 11.57 -10.36 19.47
CA LEU A 185 12.26 -9.39 18.61
C LEU A 185 12.27 -8.00 19.26
N GLY A 186 11.15 -7.58 19.85
CA GLY A 186 11.06 -6.31 20.56
C GLY A 186 12.09 -6.19 21.68
N LYS A 187 12.25 -7.24 22.50
CA LYS A 187 13.29 -7.27 23.53
C LYS A 187 14.69 -7.18 22.93
N ILE A 188 14.99 -7.90 21.85
CA ILE A 188 16.32 -7.84 21.22
C ILE A 188 16.65 -6.44 20.68
N PHE A 189 15.70 -5.82 19.96
CA PHE A 189 15.93 -4.53 19.30
C PHE A 189 15.81 -3.32 20.24
N PHE A 190 15.01 -3.41 21.30
CA PHE A 190 14.70 -2.27 22.18
C PHE A 190 15.15 -2.43 23.64
N SER A 191 15.61 -3.60 24.09
CA SER A 191 16.19 -3.79 25.45
C SER A 191 17.67 -3.43 25.53
N SER A 192 18.35 -3.15 24.40
CA SER A 192 19.75 -2.69 24.39
C SER A 192 19.90 -1.19 24.70
N LYS A 193 18.85 -0.52 25.19
CA LYS A 193 18.79 0.94 25.31
C LYS A 193 18.46 1.44 26.72
N GLU A 194 18.48 0.55 27.72
CA GLU A 194 18.50 0.92 29.14
C GLU A 194 19.89 0.67 29.74
#